data_AF-A0A0F9EH64-F1
#
_entry.id   AF-A0A0F9EH64-F1
#
_cell.length_a   1.000
_cell.length_b   1.000
_cell.length_c   1.000
_cell.angle_alpha   90.00
_cell.angle_beta   90.00
_cell.angle_gamma   90.00
#
_symmetry.space_group_name_H-M   'P 1'
#
loop_
_entity.id
_entity.type
_entity.pdbx_description
1 polymer ?
#
loop_
_entity_poly.entity_id
_entity_poly.type
_entity_poly.pdbx_seq_one_letter_code
_entity_poly.pdbx_strand_id
1 'polypeptide(L)'
;VIDNATLDMLFRAIEIPEFWRDKLTKIAYNPYTRVDTRRMHDLGVLSDEELIRSYMDQGYDSEKALKMANFTIRFNAEGNAQLTRSAILESYREDLLSTPRQWTY
;
A
#
# COMPACT_ATOMS: atom_id res chain seq x y z
N VAL A 1 14.81 -13.71 -13.12
CA VAL A 1 15.40 -13.27 -11.83
C VAL A 1 16.70 -14.04 -11.63
N ILE A 2 17.79 -13.37 -11.25
CA ILE A 2 19.08 -14.00 -10.94
C ILE A 2 19.26 -14.08 -9.42
N ASP A 3 20.10 -15.00 -8.93
CA ASP A 3 20.38 -15.11 -7.49
C ASP A 3 21.45 -14.10 -7.03
N ASN A 4 21.63 -14.00 -5.71
CA ASN A 4 22.57 -13.04 -5.11
C ASN A 4 24.03 -13.35 -5.50
N ALA A 5 24.39 -14.62 -5.69
CA ALA A 5 25.73 -15.00 -6.11
C ALA A 5 26.03 -14.51 -7.53
N THR A 6 25.09 -14.71 -8.46
CA THR A 6 25.20 -14.22 -9.84
C THR A 6 25.20 -12.69 -9.90
N LEU A 7 24.41 -12.03 -9.05
CA LEU A 7 24.41 -10.56 -8.96
C LEU A 7 25.74 -10.01 -8.41
N ASP A 8 26.35 -10.65 -7.40
CA ASP A 8 27.68 -10.25 -6.92
C ASP A 8 28.76 -10.48 -7.99
N MET A 9 28.67 -11.57 -8.75
CA MET A 9 29.55 -11.81 -9.91
C MET A 9 29.42 -10.69 -10.94
N LEU A 10 28.19 -10.25 -11.26
CA LEU A 10 27.95 -9.11 -12.16
C LEU A 10 28.61 -7.84 -11.61
N PHE A 11 28.38 -7.50 -10.34
CA PHE A 11 28.99 -6.31 -9.72
C PHE A 11 30.52 -6.34 -9.74
N ARG A 12 31.14 -7.51 -9.59
CA ARG A 12 32.60 -7.68 -9.75
C ARG A 12 33.03 -7.43 -11.19
N ALA A 13 32.31 -8.01 -12.16
CA ALA A 13 32.63 -7.91 -13.58
C ALA A 13 32.57 -6.46 -14.11
N ILE A 14 31.68 -5.62 -13.57
CA ILE A 14 31.57 -4.19 -13.90
C ILE A 14 32.21 -3.27 -12.84
N GLU A 15 33.08 -3.81 -11.98
CA GLU A 15 33.92 -3.06 -11.04
C GLU A 15 33.17 -2.15 -10.03
N ILE A 16 31.97 -2.55 -9.61
CA ILE A 16 31.24 -1.83 -8.56
C ILE A 16 31.94 -2.04 -7.20
N PRO A 17 32.26 -0.95 -6.45
CA PRO A 17 32.88 -1.06 -5.13
C PRO A 17 32.00 -1.84 -4.17
N GLU A 18 32.62 -2.68 -3.33
CA GLU A 18 31.93 -3.57 -2.38
C GLU A 18 30.94 -2.81 -1.48
N PHE A 19 31.31 -1.61 -1.04
CA PHE A 19 30.46 -0.72 -0.25
C PHE A 19 29.09 -0.42 -0.87
N TRP A 20 29.02 -0.36 -2.21
CA TRP A 20 27.78 -0.01 -2.93
C TRP A 20 26.92 -1.21 -3.29
N ARG A 21 27.46 -2.43 -3.30
CA ARG A 21 26.77 -3.62 -3.82
C ARG A 21 25.48 -3.93 -3.05
N ASP A 22 25.56 -3.94 -1.72
CA ASP A 22 24.38 -4.16 -0.86
C ASP A 22 23.33 -3.05 -1.05
N LYS A 23 23.77 -1.80 -1.21
CA LYS A 23 22.87 -0.65 -1.40
C LYS A 23 22.14 -0.74 -2.74
N LEU A 24 22.87 -1.03 -3.82
CA LEU A 24 22.31 -1.20 -5.16
C LEU A 24 21.39 -2.42 -5.24
N THR A 25 21.73 -3.51 -4.54
CA THR A 25 20.88 -4.70 -4.43
C THR A 25 19.55 -4.33 -3.76
N LYS A 26 19.58 -3.58 -2.66
CA LYS A 26 18.36 -3.14 -1.96
C LYS A 26 17.45 -2.27 -2.82
N ILE A 27 18.03 -1.40 -3.65
CA ILE A 27 17.29 -0.54 -4.59
C ILE A 27 16.60 -1.36 -5.71
N ALA A 28 17.14 -2.53 -6.05
CA ALA A 28 16.59 -3.37 -7.12
C ALA A 28 15.30 -4.11 -6.72
N TYR A 29 14.95 -4.16 -5.43
CA TYR A 29 13.68 -4.72 -5.00
C TYR A 29 12.53 -3.74 -5.23
N ASN A 30 11.39 -4.25 -5.67
CA ASN A 30 10.19 -3.45 -5.77
C ASN A 30 9.65 -3.14 -4.37
N PRO A 31 9.38 -1.87 -4.04
CA PRO A 31 8.67 -1.53 -2.81
C PRO A 31 7.21 -1.99 -2.90
N TYR A 32 6.52 -2.05 -1.76
CA TYR A 32 5.08 -2.22 -1.76
C TYR A 32 4.40 -1.12 -2.56
N THR A 33 3.31 -1.45 -3.26
CA THR A 33 2.53 -0.43 -3.97
C THR A 33 1.80 0.45 -2.97
N ARG A 34 1.48 1.70 -3.36
CA ARG A 34 0.66 2.60 -2.52
C ARG A 34 -0.67 1.98 -2.10
N VAL A 35 -1.26 1.15 -2.95
CA VAL A 35 -2.53 0.48 -2.68
C VAL A 35 -2.33 -0.59 -1.62
N ASP A 36 -1.31 -1.44 -1.77
CA ASP A 36 -1.03 -2.52 -0.82
C ASP A 36 -0.57 -1.96 0.52
N THR A 37 0.28 -0.94 0.54
CA THR A 37 0.69 -0.24 1.77
C THR A 37 -0.52 0.22 2.59
N ARG A 38 -1.54 0.81 1.95
CA ARG A 38 -2.75 1.28 2.65
C ARG A 38 -3.60 0.13 3.19
N ARG A 39 -3.78 -0.93 2.40
CA ARG A 39 -4.54 -2.13 2.79
C ARG A 39 -3.84 -2.90 3.90
N MET A 40 -2.52 -3.04 3.82
CA MET A 40 -1.73 -3.70 4.85
C MET A 40 -1.81 -2.92 6.17
N HIS A 41 -1.76 -1.60 6.14
CA HIS A 41 -2.01 -0.79 7.32
C HIS A 41 -3.45 -0.95 7.86
N ASP A 42 -4.47 -0.91 6.98
CA ASP A 42 -5.87 -1.11 7.38
C ASP A 42 -6.11 -2.47 8.06
N LEU A 43 -5.42 -3.50 7.59
CA LEU A 43 -5.47 -4.85 8.15
C LEU A 43 -4.56 -5.05 9.38
N GLY A 44 -3.84 -4.02 9.82
CA GLY A 44 -2.91 -4.08 10.95
C GLY A 44 -1.63 -4.88 10.68
N VAL A 45 -1.30 -5.13 9.41
CA VAL A 45 -0.07 -5.81 8.98
C VAL A 45 1.13 -4.86 9.05
N LEU A 46 0.93 -3.57 8.78
CA LEU A 46 1.94 -2.53 8.96
C LEU A 46 1.56 -1.65 10.16
N SER A 47 2.52 -1.35 11.03
CA SER A 47 2.38 -0.28 12.02
C SER A 47 2.42 1.11 11.36
N ASP A 48 2.07 2.17 12.10
CA ASP A 48 2.19 3.56 11.64
C ASP A 48 3.63 3.90 11.21
N GLU A 49 4.65 3.41 11.92
CA GLU A 49 6.06 3.61 11.57
C GLU A 49 6.44 2.87 10.29
N GLU A 50 5.97 1.64 10.12
CA GLU A 50 6.21 0.83 8.93
C GLU A 50 5.46 1.38 7.71
N LEU A 51 4.30 2.00 7.92
CA LEU A 51 3.57 2.74 6.91
C LEU A 51 4.40 3.93 6.40
N ILE A 52 4.98 4.73 7.30
CA ILE A 52 5.86 5.84 6.92
C ILE A 52 7.06 5.32 6.13
N ARG A 53 7.73 4.27 6.62
CA ARG A 53 8.88 3.66 5.94
C ARG A 53 8.52 3.15 4.55
N SER A 54 7.36 2.50 4.39
CA SER A 54 6.88 2.01 3.11
C SER A 54 6.70 3.14 2.08
N TYR A 55 6.26 4.32 2.51
CA TYR A 55 6.22 5.49 1.63
C TYR A 55 7.62 6.01 1.29
N MET A 56 8.56 5.99 2.23
CA MET A 56 9.94 6.35 1.92
C MET A 56 10.60 5.39 0.92
N ASP A 57 10.32 4.09 1.02
CA ASP A 57 10.81 3.07 0.07
C ASP A 57 10.25 3.29 -1.35
N GLN A 58 9.09 3.93 -1.48
CA GLN A 58 8.53 4.37 -2.76
C GLN A 58 9.17 5.66 -3.31
N GLY A 59 10.11 6.26 -2.58
CA GLY A 59 10.85 7.46 -2.99
C GLY A 59 10.28 8.78 -2.45
N TYR A 60 9.34 8.76 -1.51
CA TYR A 60 8.92 9.98 -0.83
C TYR A 60 9.99 10.44 0.17
N ASP A 61 10.23 11.75 0.27
CA ASP A 61 10.98 12.32 1.39
C ASP A 61 10.20 12.16 2.71
N SER A 62 10.88 12.38 3.84
CA SER A 62 10.30 12.16 5.17
C SER A 62 9.05 13.00 5.46
N GLU A 63 9.02 14.24 4.96
CA GLU A 63 7.87 15.14 5.16
C GLU A 63 6.65 14.62 4.40
N LYS A 64 6.83 14.26 3.13
CA LYS A 64 5.76 13.72 2.29
C LYS A 64 5.30 12.35 2.77
N ALA A 65 6.21 11.49 3.19
CA ALA A 65 5.90 10.18 3.75
C ALA A 65 5.03 10.32 5.02
N LEU A 66 5.38 11.24 5.93
CA LEU A 66 4.60 11.50 7.13
C LEU A 66 3.20 12.05 6.81
N LYS A 67 3.09 13.00 5.86
CA LYS A 67 1.79 13.52 5.42
C LYS A 67 0.92 12.42 4.79
N MET A 68 1.52 11.52 4.01
CA MET A 68 0.82 10.41 3.38
C MET A 68 0.36 9.35 4.39
N ALA A 69 1.18 9.07 5.41
CA ALA A 69 0.81 8.18 6.51
C ALA A 69 -0.38 8.76 7.29
N ASN A 70 -0.30 10.03 7.69
CA ASN A 70 -1.40 10.72 8.37
C ASN A 70 -2.71 10.73 7.56
N PHE A 71 -2.61 10.95 6.25
CA PHE A 71 -3.76 10.85 5.35
C PHE A 71 -4.35 9.43 5.38
N THR A 72 -3.52 8.40 5.27
CA THR A 72 -3.95 7.01 5.22
C THR A 72 -4.60 6.55 6.52
N ILE A 73 -4.05 6.93 7.67
CA ILE A 73 -4.62 6.63 8.99
C ILE A 73 -6.03 7.20 9.10
N ARG A 74 -6.22 8.47 8.71
CA ARG A 74 -7.55 9.12 8.71
C ARG A 74 -8.51 8.47 7.71
N PHE A 75 -8.04 8.20 6.51
CA PHE A 75 -8.83 7.56 5.46
C PHE A 75 -9.35 6.18 5.89
N ASN A 76 -8.50 5.36 6.51
CA ASN A 76 -8.88 4.04 6.99
C ASN A 76 -9.88 4.14 8.15
N ALA A 77 -9.72 5.11 9.06
CA ALA A 77 -10.68 5.36 10.14
C ALA A 77 -12.07 5.76 9.61
N GLU A 78 -12.14 6.64 8.59
CA GLU A 78 -13.40 7.06 7.96
C GLU A 78 -14.10 5.92 7.21
N GLY A 79 -13.34 5.13 6.44
CA GLY A 79 -13.89 3.96 5.73
C GLY A 79 -14.53 2.94 6.67
N ASN A 80 -13.89 2.68 7.81
CA ASN A 80 -14.43 1.77 8.82
C ASN A 80 -15.71 2.30 9.48
N ALA A 81 -15.86 3.62 9.64
CA ALA A 81 -17.09 4.22 10.16
C ALA A 81 -18.28 4.13 9.18
N GLN A 82 -18.02 4.29 7.87
CA GLN A 82 -19.04 4.20 6.83
C GLN A 82 -19.50 2.76 6.55
N LEU A 83 -18.63 1.77 6.73
CA LEU A 83 -18.94 0.34 6.49
C LEU A 83 -19.63 -0.36 7.69
N THR A 84 -20.14 0.39 8.67
CA THR A 84 -20.85 -0.21 9.81
C THR A 84 -22.05 -1.05 9.35
N ARG A 85 -22.33 -2.16 10.05
CA ARG A 85 -23.46 -3.06 9.73
C ARG A 85 -24.78 -2.31 9.56
N SER A 86 -24.99 -1.25 10.33
CA SER A 86 -26.14 -0.34 10.20
C SER A 86 -26.20 0.37 8.85
N ALA A 87 -25.08 0.93 8.37
CA ALA A 87 -25.02 1.59 7.07
C ALA A 87 -25.22 0.60 5.91
N ILE A 88 -24.67 -0.62 6.02
CA ILE A 88 -24.90 -1.68 5.03
C ILE A 88 -26.38 -2.09 5.00
N LEU A 89 -27.01 -2.29 6.16
CA LEU A 89 -28.43 -2.66 6.23
C LEU A 89 -29.35 -1.55 5.74
N GLU A 90 -28.99 -0.28 5.98
CA GLU A 90 -29.75 0.87 5.48
C GLU A 90 -29.66 0.96 3.96
N SER A 91 -28.45 0.86 3.39
CA SER A 91 -28.26 0.82 1.94
C SER A 91 -29.01 -0.35 1.27
N TYR A 92 -29.02 -1.54 1.90
CA TYR A 92 -29.82 -2.68 1.42
C TYR A 92 -31.32 -2.42 1.48
N ARG A 93 -31.82 -1.74 2.52
CA ARG A 93 -33.24 -1.36 2.63
C ARG A 93 -33.61 -0.33 1.57
N GLU A 94 -32.78 0.68 1.34
CA GLU A 94 -33.00 1.69 0.32
C GLU A 94 -33.06 1.08 -1.09
N ASP A 95 -32.15 0.14 -1.41
CA ASP A 95 -32.14 -0.54 -2.71
C ASP A 95 -33.40 -1.40 -2.92
N LEU A 96 -33.84 -2.13 -1.87
CA LEU A 96 -35.09 -2.91 -1.88
C LEU A 96 -36.34 -2.04 -2.04
N LEU A 97 -36.34 -0.82 -1.49
CA LEU A 97 -37.46 0.12 -1.60
C LEU A 97 -37.45 0.87 -2.94
N SER A 98 -36.30 0.99 -3.61
CA SER A 98 -36.14 1.75 -4.86
C SER A 98 -36.57 1.00 -6.13
N THR A 99 -36.92 -0.30 -6.04
CA THR A 99 -37.29 -1.09 -7.21
C THR A 99 -38.80 -1.28 -7.37
N PRO A 100 -39.49 -0.45 -8.18
CA PRO A 100 -40.64 -0.90 -8.96
C PRO A 100 -40.19 -1.02 -10.41
N ARG A 101 -39.53 -2.14 -10.78
CA ARG A 101 -39.32 -2.46 -12.20
C ARG A 101 -40.66 -2.92 -12.77
N GLN A 102 -41.50 -1.97 -13.17
CA GLN A 102 -42.68 -2.22 -13.98
C GLN A 102 -42.20 -2.66 -15.37
N TRP A 103 -42.18 -3.97 -15.60
CA TRP A 103 -42.10 -4.54 -16.93
C TRP A 103 -43.44 -4.27 -17.63
N THR A 104 -43.43 -3.35 -18.59
CA THR A 104 -44.56 -3.18 -19.52
C THR A 104 -44.30 -4.09 -20.72
N TYR A 105 -45.29 -4.94 -21.03
CA TYR A 105 -45.34 -5.86 -22.16
C TYR A 105 -45.75 -5.14 -23.45
#